data_AF-A0A7Y7YTF4-F1
#
_entry.id   AF-A0A7Y7YTF4-F1
#
_cell.length_a   1.000
_cell.length_b   1.000
_cell.length_c   1.000
_cell.angle_alpha   90.00
_cell.angle_beta   90.00
_cell.angle_gamma   90.00
#
_symmetry.space_group_name_H-M   'P 1'
#
loop_
_entity.id
_entity.type
_entity.pdbx_description
1 polymer ?
#
loop_
_entity_poly.entity_id
_entity_poly.type
_entity_poly.pdbx_seq_one_letter_code
_entity_poly.pdbx_strand_id
1 'polypeptide(L)'
;MNREQKLSHYYRFVYNLLKFIDGSNLSDVHKKKYVNILRAQLSDYELLMLFYNGQSPKGKKFIFYFEKYSLLDNLPVNKLIFKIHVVFCEKSAWGDNDEALRYFPQTD
;
A
#
# COMPACT_ATOMS: atom_id res chain seq x y z
N MET A 1 -10.38 -23.84 11.18
CA MET A 1 -9.33 -23.24 10.32
C MET A 1 -9.24 -21.75 10.66
N ASN A 2 -8.13 -21.30 11.27
CA ASN A 2 -8.02 -19.98 11.91
C ASN A 2 -7.93 -18.85 10.86
N ARG A 3 -8.79 -17.82 10.95
CA ARG A 3 -8.85 -16.69 10.01
C ARG A 3 -7.54 -15.89 10.00
N GLU A 4 -6.87 -15.82 11.15
CA GLU A 4 -5.59 -15.13 11.32
C GLU A 4 -4.46 -15.76 10.49
N GLN A 5 -4.42 -17.10 10.40
CA GLN A 5 -3.42 -17.81 9.61
C GLN A 5 -3.58 -17.49 8.12
N LYS A 6 -4.82 -17.50 7.61
CA LYS A 6 -5.10 -17.14 6.20
C LYS A 6 -4.63 -15.74 5.85
N LEU A 7 -4.86 -14.76 6.73
CA LEU A 7 -4.47 -13.38 6.52
C LEU A 7 -2.93 -13.21 6.53
N SER A 8 -2.24 -13.91 7.43
CA SER A 8 -0.77 -13.93 7.48
C SER A 8 -0.16 -14.51 6.18
N HIS A 9 -0.73 -15.60 5.66
CA HIS A 9 -0.31 -16.17 4.38
C HIS A 9 -0.57 -15.22 3.22
N TYR A 10 -1.73 -14.54 3.21
CA TYR A 10 -2.09 -13.56 2.20
C TYR A 10 -1.10 -12.39 2.15
N TYR A 11 -0.77 -11.76 3.29
CA TYR A 11 0.22 -10.67 3.29
C TYR A 11 1.61 -11.14 2.87
N ARG A 12 2.01 -12.36 3.28
CA ARG A 12 3.28 -12.92 2.82
C ARG A 12 3.31 -13.11 1.31
N PHE A 13 2.20 -13.55 0.72
CA PHE A 13 2.06 -13.66 -0.73
C PHE A 13 2.17 -12.29 -1.43
N VAL A 14 1.40 -11.30 -0.99
CA VAL A 14 1.45 -9.93 -1.54
C VAL A 14 2.86 -9.33 -1.42
N TYR A 15 3.49 -9.47 -0.25
CA TYR A 15 4.86 -9.00 -0.03
C TYR A 15 5.86 -9.64 -0.98
N ASN A 16 5.78 -10.96 -1.18
CA ASN A 16 6.69 -11.67 -2.05
C ASN A 16 6.49 -11.29 -3.52
N LEU A 17 5.26 -11.03 -3.96
CA LEU A 17 5.00 -10.52 -5.30
C LEU A 17 5.57 -9.12 -5.50
N LEU A 18 5.36 -8.21 -4.55
CA LEU A 18 5.95 -6.87 -4.59
C LEU A 18 7.48 -6.96 -4.67
N LYS A 19 8.10 -7.78 -3.82
CA LYS A 19 9.54 -8.02 -3.83
C LYS A 19 10.05 -8.60 -5.15
N PHE A 20 9.30 -9.55 -5.73
CA PHE A 20 9.64 -10.16 -7.00
C PHE A 20 9.60 -9.14 -8.15
N ILE A 21 8.54 -8.33 -8.22
CA ILE A 21 8.42 -7.26 -9.22
C ILE A 21 9.55 -6.24 -9.04
N ASP A 22 9.79 -5.80 -7.81
CA ASP A 22 10.79 -4.79 -7.47
C ASP A 22 12.22 -5.21 -7.81
N GLY A 23 12.56 -6.47 -7.52
CA GLY A 23 13.87 -7.07 -7.78
C GLY A 23 14.11 -7.54 -9.22
N SER A 24 13.14 -7.38 -10.12
CA SER A 24 13.28 -7.78 -11.53
C SER A 24 14.14 -6.79 -12.34
N ASN A 25 14.65 -7.23 -13.49
CA ASN A 25 15.38 -6.39 -14.45
C ASN A 25 14.46 -5.53 -15.35
N LEU A 26 13.19 -5.37 -14.97
CA LEU A 26 12.24 -4.53 -15.70
C LEU A 26 12.54 -3.04 -15.46
N SER A 27 12.13 -2.18 -16.40
CA SER A 27 12.13 -0.74 -16.14
C SER A 27 11.09 -0.36 -15.08
N ASP A 28 11.31 0.75 -14.38
CA ASP A 28 10.42 1.20 -13.29
C ASP A 28 8.98 1.43 -13.78
N VAL A 29 8.80 1.84 -15.03
CA VAL A 29 7.48 1.96 -15.68
C VAL A 29 6.76 0.62 -15.73
N HIS A 30 7.45 -0.46 -16.14
CA HIS A 30 6.87 -1.80 -16.18
C HIS A 30 6.64 -2.37 -14.78
N LYS A 31 7.55 -2.11 -13.83
CA LYS A 31 7.36 -2.49 -12.42
C LYS A 31 6.11 -1.85 -11.83
N LYS A 32 5.96 -0.53 -11.99
CA LYS A 32 4.77 0.21 -11.54
C LYS A 32 3.50 -0.34 -12.20
N LYS A 33 3.54 -0.65 -13.51
CA LYS A 33 2.42 -1.29 -14.20
C LYS A 33 2.02 -2.63 -13.57
N TYR A 34 2.98 -3.51 -13.25
CA TYR A 34 2.68 -4.79 -12.61
C TYR A 34 2.22 -4.66 -11.16
N VAL A 35 2.76 -3.71 -10.40
CA VAL A 35 2.26 -3.41 -9.06
C VAL A 35 0.83 -2.86 -9.11
N ASN A 36 0.50 -2.03 -10.10
CA ASN A 36 -0.89 -1.57 -10.30
C ASN A 36 -1.84 -2.72 -10.65
N ILE A 37 -1.39 -3.71 -11.43
CA ILE A 37 -2.18 -4.92 -11.71
C ILE A 37 -2.39 -5.74 -10.43
N LEU A 38 -1.35 -5.92 -9.61
CA LEU A 38 -1.48 -6.57 -8.30
C LEU A 38 -2.46 -5.81 -7.40
N ARG A 39 -2.34 -4.48 -7.33
CA ARG A 39 -3.22 -3.61 -6.55
C ARG A 39 -4.68 -3.74 -6.97
N ALA A 40 -4.95 -3.88 -8.27
CA ALA A 40 -6.31 -4.05 -8.78
C ALA A 40 -6.99 -5.36 -8.36
N GLN A 41 -6.23 -6.34 -7.86
CA GLN A 41 -6.76 -7.57 -7.26
C GLN A 41 -7.12 -7.41 -5.77
N LEU A 42 -6.64 -6.34 -5.12
CA LEU A 42 -6.93 -6.07 -3.72
C LEU A 42 -8.26 -5.31 -3.63
N SER A 43 -9.19 -5.81 -2.83
CA SER A 43 -10.36 -5.03 -2.42
C SER A 43 -9.94 -3.85 -1.53
N ASP A 44 -10.81 -2.84 -1.42
CA ASP A 44 -10.60 -1.70 -0.52
C ASP A 44 -10.26 -2.13 0.92
N TYR A 45 -10.93 -3.18 1.42
CA TYR A 45 -10.69 -3.67 2.78
C TYR A 45 -9.35 -4.39 2.89
N GLU A 46 -8.92 -5.13 1.86
CA GLU A 46 -7.60 -5.74 1.86
C GLU A 46 -6.50 -4.69 1.79
N LEU A 47 -6.66 -3.64 0.98
CA LEU A 47 -5.73 -2.52 0.92
C LEU A 47 -5.69 -1.76 2.26
N LEU A 48 -6.84 -1.54 2.89
CA LEU A 48 -6.95 -0.92 4.21
C LEU A 48 -6.23 -1.74 5.29
N MET A 49 -6.48 -3.05 5.34
CA MET A 49 -5.82 -3.90 6.33
C MET A 49 -4.33 -4.04 6.04
N LEU A 50 -3.91 -4.03 4.77
CA LEU A 50 -2.50 -4.01 4.37
C LEU A 50 -1.82 -2.72 4.83
N PHE A 51 -2.47 -1.57 4.65
CA PHE A 51 -2.01 -0.27 5.14
C PHE A 51 -1.71 -0.32 6.66
N TYR A 52 -2.67 -0.78 7.47
CA TYR A 52 -2.45 -0.92 8.93
C TYR A 52 -1.44 -2.00 9.28
N ASN A 53 -1.39 -3.11 8.52
CA ASN A 53 -0.36 -4.13 8.72
C ASN A 53 1.04 -3.55 8.51
N GLY A 54 1.19 -2.66 7.52
CA GLY A 54 2.41 -1.92 7.23
C GLY A 54 2.95 -1.13 8.43
N GLN A 55 2.08 -0.69 9.34
CA GLN A 55 2.47 0.05 10.54
C GLN A 55 2.90 -0.83 11.72
N SER A 56 2.74 -2.14 11.60
CA SER A 56 3.27 -3.08 12.58
C SER A 56 4.77 -3.31 12.40
N PRO A 57 5.52 -3.68 13.47
CA PRO A 57 6.94 -4.02 13.35
C PRO A 57 7.23 -5.11 12.30
N LYS A 58 6.31 -6.06 12.11
CA LYS A 58 6.44 -7.15 11.12
C LYS A 58 6.13 -6.69 9.70
N GLY A 59 5.24 -5.70 9.53
CA GLY A 59 4.80 -5.21 8.23
C GLY A 59 5.53 -3.97 7.74
N LYS A 60 6.39 -3.33 8.54
CA LYS A 60 7.11 -2.08 8.20
C LYS A 60 7.80 -2.07 6.83
N LYS A 61 8.19 -3.24 6.31
CA LYS A 61 8.80 -3.37 4.97
C LYS A 61 7.82 -3.04 3.82
N PHE A 62 6.50 -3.05 4.07
CA PHE A 62 5.51 -2.64 3.08
C PHE A 62 5.54 -1.15 2.79
N ILE A 63 5.95 -0.31 3.76
CA ILE A 63 5.99 1.15 3.61
C ILE A 63 6.83 1.55 2.39
N PHE A 64 7.98 0.90 2.19
CA PHE A 64 8.80 1.08 1.00
C PHE A 64 8.02 0.88 -0.31
N TYR A 65 7.19 -0.16 -0.39
CA TYR A 65 6.39 -0.43 -1.58
C TYR A 65 5.18 0.49 -1.70
N PHE A 66 4.60 0.93 -0.59
CA PHE A 66 3.55 1.94 -0.59
C PHE A 66 4.04 3.19 -1.29
N GLU A 67 5.19 3.71 -0.84
CA GLU A 67 5.79 4.94 -1.33
C GLU A 67 6.33 4.81 -2.75
N LYS A 68 7.12 3.75 -3.03
CA LYS A 68 7.77 3.57 -4.34
C LYS A 68 6.77 3.44 -5.49
N TYR A 69 5.64 2.80 -5.25
CA TYR A 69 4.66 2.50 -6.29
C TYR A 69 3.36 3.28 -6.17
N SER A 70 3.26 4.19 -5.20
CA SER A 70 2.02 4.88 -4.86
C SER A 70 0.87 3.89 -4.63
N LEU A 71 1.13 2.84 -3.83
CA LEU A 71 0.20 1.71 -3.70
C LEU A 71 -1.15 2.11 -3.06
N LEU A 72 -1.18 3.20 -2.29
CA LEU A 72 -2.37 3.66 -1.56
C LEU A 72 -3.23 4.64 -2.38
N ASP A 73 -2.89 4.83 -3.66
CA ASP A 73 -3.57 5.69 -4.63
C ASP A 73 -5.10 5.55 -4.63
N ASN A 74 -5.62 4.34 -4.49
CA ASN A 74 -7.07 4.11 -4.45
C ASN A 74 -7.59 3.72 -3.06
N LEU A 75 -6.83 3.93 -1.99
CA LEU A 75 -7.31 3.61 -0.65
C LEU A 75 -8.40 4.63 -0.24
N PRO A 76 -9.63 4.17 0.08
CA PRO A 76 -10.71 5.07 0.47
C PRO A 76 -10.45 5.63 1.88
N VAL A 77 -10.14 6.93 1.97
CA VAL A 77 -9.75 7.61 3.21
C VAL A 77 -10.88 7.60 4.23
N ASN A 78 -12.13 7.61 3.80
CA ASN A 78 -13.30 7.48 4.66
C ASN A 78 -13.40 6.14 5.41
N LYS A 79 -12.64 5.11 5.01
CA LYS A 79 -12.57 3.82 5.72
C LYS A 79 -11.43 3.74 6.74
N LEU A 80 -10.56 4.74 6.82
CA LEU A 80 -9.53 4.80 7.86
C LEU A 80 -10.17 4.93 9.24
N ILE A 81 -9.54 4.33 10.26
CA ILE A 81 -9.95 4.48 11.67
C ILE A 81 -9.97 5.97 12.05
N PHE A 82 -8.91 6.69 11.70
CA PHE A 82 -8.86 8.15 11.74
C PHE A 82 -8.29 8.66 10.43
N LYS A 83 -8.93 9.69 9.84
CA LYS A 83 -8.50 10.24 8.55
C LYS A 83 -7.05 10.76 8.58
N ILE A 84 -6.61 11.27 9.73
CA ILE A 84 -5.22 11.73 9.92
C ILE A 84 -4.19 10.61 9.76
N HIS A 85 -4.57 9.33 9.85
CA HIS A 85 -3.66 8.22 9.63
C HIS A 85 -3.01 8.21 8.25
N VAL A 86 -3.56 8.98 7.29
CA VAL A 86 -2.90 9.27 6.02
C VAL A 86 -1.41 9.64 6.20
N VAL A 87 -1.07 10.39 7.25
CA VAL A 87 0.30 10.86 7.51
C VAL A 87 1.25 9.76 8.02
N PHE A 88 0.78 8.52 8.19
CA PHE A 88 1.66 7.40 8.54
C PHE A 88 2.51 6.89 7.36
N CYS A 89 2.29 7.40 6.15
CA CYS A 89 3.11 7.16 4.97
C CYS A 89 3.43 8.50 4.30
N GLU A 90 4.55 8.57 3.59
CA GLU A 90 4.90 9.77 2.83
C GLU A 90 3.87 10.07 1.73
N LYS A 91 3.82 11.34 1.28
CA LYS A 91 2.91 11.81 0.22
C LYS A 91 3.00 10.95 -1.05
N SER A 92 4.20 10.45 -1.38
CA SER A 92 4.45 9.57 -2.53
C SER A 92 3.65 8.27 -2.52
N ALA A 93 3.24 7.78 -1.35
CA ALA A 93 2.44 6.57 -1.22
C ALA A 93 1.02 6.71 -1.77
N TRP A 94 0.53 7.94 -1.88
CA TRP A 94 -0.88 8.26 -2.13
C TRP A 94 -1.17 8.60 -3.58
N GLY A 95 -0.18 8.68 -4.48
CA GLY A 95 -0.43 8.89 -5.91
C GLY A 95 -1.32 10.10 -6.18
N ASP A 96 -2.44 9.86 -6.87
CA ASP A 96 -3.46 10.84 -7.27
C ASP A 96 -4.67 10.84 -6.30
N ASN A 97 -4.52 10.30 -5.08
CA ASN A 97 -5.58 10.25 -4.06
C ASN A 97 -5.85 11.63 -3.47
N ASP A 98 -6.62 12.47 -4.16
CA ASP A 98 -6.94 13.84 -3.76
C ASP A 98 -7.53 13.95 -2.34
N GLU A 99 -8.27 12.93 -1.87
CA GLU A 99 -8.82 12.94 -0.51
C GLU A 99 -7.69 12.81 0.53
N ALA A 100 -6.74 11.91 0.31
CA ALA A 100 -5.60 11.72 1.19
C ALA A 100 -4.65 12.93 1.14
N LEU A 101 -4.39 13.45 -0.06
CA LEU A 101 -3.44 14.55 -0.26
C LEU A 101 -3.81 15.83 0.52
N ARG A 102 -5.09 16.03 0.87
CA ARG A 102 -5.57 17.15 1.71
C ARG A 102 -5.05 17.13 3.16
N TYR A 103 -4.57 15.99 3.65
CA TYR A 103 -4.06 15.85 5.02
C TYR A 103 -2.56 16.14 5.14
N PHE A 104 -1.87 16.35 4.02
CA PHE A 104 -0.49 16.82 4.02
C PHE A 104 -0.46 18.35 3.95
N PRO A 105 0.53 19.01 4.57
CA PRO A 105 0.74 20.44 4.38
C PRO A 105 0.84 20.75 2.89
N GLN A 106 0.18 21.82 2.44
CA GLN A 106 0.47 22.37 1.13
C GLN A 106 1.90 22.92 1.19
N THR A 107 2.78 22.38 0.36
CA THR A 107 4.09 22.99 0.14
C THR A 107 3.87 24.23 -0.70
N ASP A 108 4.14 25.41 -0.11
CA ASP A 108 4.23 26.69 -0.81
C ASP A 108 5.31 26.68 -1.91
#